data_AF-A0A1J3JGR3-F1
#
_entry.id   AF-A0A1J3JGR3-F1
#
_cell.length_a   1.000
_cell.length_b   1.000
_cell.length_c   1.000
_cell.angle_alpha   90.00
_cell.angle_beta   90.00
_cell.angle_gamma   90.00
#
_symmetry.space_group_name_H-M   'P 1'
#
loop_
_entity.id
_entity.type
_entity.pdbx_description
1 polymer ?
#
loop_
_entity_poly.entity_id
_entity_poly.type
_entity_poly.pdbx_seq_one_letter_code
_entity_poly.pdbx_strand_id
1 'polypeptide(L)'
;KCLSVGIWTKLGLRDGSGLDIFNMALFDDFEQVRAVAVISMPLEVLFSELDTLPHIFRRLEDLLKDEHLMVKKTIPQSLGLLSCLYGSSATGSEKNAGHLFLYEDVKKDETLNGLLQGFRCSKCDKFTKSKDENHFRIIETPEMVKMELDRHHDYFESLYFNLLYDESCEETQLACVEVIRRILGHTAPDILARTRSQWIKCLQYLLLHVNTDVREAFCAQIGIFVQHPILSCLFLDEDAMEISCE
;
A
#
# COMPACT_ATOMS: atom_id res chain seq x y z
N LYS A 1 8.61 22.80 -3.97
CA LYS A 1 7.45 22.05 -4.50
C LYS A 1 7.25 20.74 -3.74
N CYS A 2 8.14 19.74 -3.83
CA CYS A 2 8.02 18.47 -3.09
C CYS A 2 7.80 18.65 -1.58
N LEU A 3 8.60 19.49 -0.92
CA LEU A 3 8.43 19.80 0.50
C LEU A 3 7.06 20.41 0.81
N SER A 4 6.58 21.29 -0.06
CA SER A 4 5.27 21.94 0.08
C SER A 4 4.14 20.91 0.00
N VAL A 5 4.20 19.97 -0.94
CA VAL A 5 3.24 18.86 -1.06
C VAL A 5 3.29 17.99 0.18
N GLY A 6 4.48 17.58 0.61
CA GLY A 6 4.66 16.76 1.81
C GLY A 6 4.13 17.40 3.08
N ILE A 7 4.40 18.70 3.29
CA ILE A 7 3.86 19.45 4.44
C ILE A 7 2.34 19.58 4.33
N TRP A 8 1.82 19.95 3.16
CA TRP A 8 0.39 20.19 2.98
C TRP A 8 -0.44 18.93 3.23
N THR A 9 -0.01 17.81 2.67
CA THR A 9 -0.64 16.51 2.89
C THR A 9 -0.54 16.09 4.36
N LYS A 10 0.61 16.28 5.04
CA LYS A 10 0.73 15.94 6.48
C LYS A 10 -0.15 16.78 7.40
N LEU A 11 -0.40 18.04 7.05
CA LEU A 11 -1.24 18.94 7.83
C LEU A 11 -2.74 18.64 7.64
N GLY A 12 -3.11 17.79 6.67
CA GLY A 12 -4.50 17.47 6.37
C GLY A 12 -5.32 18.71 6.00
N LEU A 13 -4.67 19.73 5.45
CA LEU A 13 -5.31 21.02 5.18
C LEU A 13 -6.28 20.88 4.01
N ARG A 14 -7.57 20.97 4.30
CA ARG A 14 -8.60 21.13 3.27
C ARG A 14 -8.69 22.59 2.89
N ASP A 15 -8.18 22.92 1.72
CA ASP A 15 -8.49 24.17 1.04
C ASP A 15 -9.98 24.11 0.62
N GLY A 16 -10.83 24.89 1.28
CA GLY A 16 -12.19 25.16 0.82
C GLY A 16 -12.26 26.20 -0.30
N SER A 17 -11.11 26.59 -0.85
CA SER A 17 -10.89 27.66 -1.84
C SER A 17 -10.74 27.18 -3.29
N GLY A 18 -10.82 25.86 -3.56
CA GLY A 18 -10.64 25.29 -4.89
C GLY A 18 -9.18 25.26 -5.37
N LEU A 19 -8.20 25.54 -4.51
CA LEU A 19 -6.76 25.49 -4.82
C LEU A 19 -6.20 24.17 -4.28
N ASP A 20 -6.51 23.09 -5.00
CA ASP A 20 -6.04 21.76 -4.63
C ASP A 20 -4.55 21.61 -5.01
N ILE A 21 -3.67 21.98 -4.06
CA ILE A 21 -2.20 21.86 -4.19
C ILE A 21 -1.80 20.43 -4.53
N PHE A 22 -2.53 19.46 -4.00
CA PHE A 22 -2.32 18.06 -4.29
C PHE A 22 -2.64 17.73 -5.76
N ASN A 23 -3.77 18.21 -6.29
CA ASN A 23 -4.07 18.05 -7.72
C ASN A 23 -3.05 18.74 -8.61
N MET A 24 -2.64 19.96 -8.28
CA MET A 24 -1.59 20.65 -9.06
C MET A 24 -0.28 19.86 -9.06
N ALA A 25 0.07 19.23 -7.94
CA ALA A 25 1.27 18.41 -7.83
C ALA A 25 1.20 17.12 -8.67
N LEU A 26 0.01 16.53 -8.85
CA LEU A 26 -0.18 15.35 -9.71
C LEU A 26 0.04 15.64 -11.19
N PHE A 27 -0.13 16.89 -11.62
CA PHE A 27 0.06 17.32 -13.01
C PHE A 27 1.27 18.25 -13.18
N ASP A 28 2.19 18.26 -12.20
CA ASP A 28 3.37 19.12 -12.24
C ASP A 28 4.38 18.64 -13.30
N ASP A 29 5.07 19.57 -13.95
CA ASP A 29 6.08 19.27 -14.98
C ASP A 29 7.24 18.40 -14.43
N PHE A 30 7.56 18.53 -13.14
CA PHE A 30 8.64 17.79 -12.51
C PHE A 30 8.18 16.41 -12.01
N GLU A 31 8.74 15.33 -12.58
CA GLU A 31 8.40 13.94 -12.21
C GLU A 31 8.54 13.65 -10.71
N GLN A 32 9.49 14.31 -10.03
CA GLN A 32 9.70 14.15 -8.59
C GLN A 32 8.53 14.71 -7.77
N VAL A 33 7.92 15.80 -8.23
CA VAL A 33 6.76 16.41 -7.58
C VAL A 33 5.55 15.50 -7.76
N ARG A 34 5.34 14.98 -8.98
CA ARG A 34 4.28 13.99 -9.25
C ARG A 34 4.47 12.73 -8.42
N ALA A 35 5.68 12.17 -8.38
CA ALA A 35 6.00 10.98 -7.60
C ALA A 35 5.71 11.17 -6.09
N VAL A 36 6.03 12.36 -5.55
CA VAL A 36 5.69 12.74 -4.17
C VAL A 36 4.18 12.86 -3.98
N ALA A 37 3.44 13.41 -4.95
CA ALA A 37 1.98 13.45 -4.86
C ALA A 37 1.36 12.03 -4.90
N VAL A 38 1.85 11.15 -5.78
CA VAL A 38 1.37 9.75 -5.85
C VAL A 38 1.56 9.01 -4.54
N ILE A 39 2.73 9.11 -3.92
CA ILE A 39 2.99 8.41 -2.65
C ILE A 39 2.21 9.00 -1.48
N SER A 40 1.79 10.25 -1.60
CA SER A 40 0.98 10.98 -0.62
C SER A 40 -0.53 10.71 -0.76
N MET A 41 -1.01 10.06 -1.84
CA MET A 41 -2.43 9.70 -1.99
C MET A 41 -3.06 8.96 -0.80
N PRO A 42 -2.39 8.01 -0.12
CA PRO A 42 -2.97 7.35 1.05
C PRO A 42 -3.30 8.33 2.18
N LEU A 43 -2.52 9.40 2.33
CA LEU A 43 -2.79 10.44 3.32
C LEU A 43 -3.98 11.31 2.92
N GLU A 44 -4.13 11.61 1.63
CA GLU A 44 -5.32 12.32 1.15
C GLU A 44 -6.58 11.54 1.48
N VAL A 45 -6.59 10.22 1.31
CA VAL A 45 -7.73 9.38 1.74
C VAL A 45 -7.93 9.46 3.26
N LEU A 46 -6.87 9.39 4.05
CA LEU A 46 -6.96 9.47 5.51
C LEU A 46 -7.56 10.80 6.00
N PHE A 47 -7.18 11.93 5.39
CA PHE A 47 -7.61 13.27 5.82
C PHE A 47 -8.87 13.77 5.08
N SER A 48 -9.29 13.10 4.02
CA SER A 48 -10.49 13.41 3.24
C SER A 48 -11.74 12.68 3.71
N GLU A 49 -12.90 13.09 3.19
CA GLU A 49 -14.11 12.28 3.28
C GLU A 49 -13.99 11.08 2.34
N LEU A 50 -14.59 9.97 2.78
CA LEU A 50 -14.41 8.62 2.25
C LEU A 50 -14.75 8.44 0.78
N ASP A 51 -15.55 9.34 0.23
CA ASP A 51 -15.95 9.37 -1.18
C ASP A 51 -14.78 9.65 -2.14
N THR A 52 -13.57 9.88 -1.62
CA THR A 52 -12.35 10.13 -2.39
C THR A 52 -11.65 8.86 -2.90
N LEU A 53 -11.91 7.68 -2.34
CA LEU A 53 -11.18 6.46 -2.74
C LEU A 53 -11.36 6.07 -4.22
N PRO A 54 -12.57 6.09 -4.81
CA PRO A 54 -12.75 5.85 -6.25
C PRO A 54 -11.99 6.88 -7.10
N HIS A 55 -11.91 8.12 -6.64
CA HIS A 55 -11.16 9.17 -7.32
C HIS A 55 -9.66 8.92 -7.25
N ILE A 56 -9.14 8.42 -6.13
CA ILE A 56 -7.73 8.01 -6.00
C ILE A 56 -7.41 6.85 -6.93
N PHE A 57 -8.23 5.80 -6.98
CA PHE A 57 -7.99 4.69 -7.92
C PHE A 57 -7.99 5.13 -9.38
N ARG A 58 -8.95 5.96 -9.78
CA ARG A 58 -8.99 6.52 -11.13
C ARG A 58 -7.73 7.33 -11.45
N ARG A 59 -7.24 8.13 -10.49
CA ARG A 59 -6.00 8.89 -10.67
C ARG A 59 -4.78 7.98 -10.82
N LEU A 60 -4.66 6.95 -9.99
CA LEU A 60 -3.57 5.97 -10.11
C LEU A 60 -3.61 5.26 -11.47
N GLU A 61 -4.79 4.92 -11.96
CA GLU A 61 -4.97 4.33 -13.29
C GLU A 61 -4.55 5.29 -14.41
N ASP A 62 -4.92 6.57 -14.32
CA ASP A 62 -4.46 7.58 -15.29
C ASP A 62 -2.93 7.76 -15.27
N LEU A 63 -2.32 7.70 -14.08
CA LEU A 63 -0.87 7.78 -13.91
C LEU A 63 -0.10 6.55 -14.40
N LEU A 64 -0.77 5.40 -14.65
CA LEU A 64 -0.13 4.28 -15.35
C LEU A 64 0.35 4.67 -16.75
N LYS A 65 -0.33 5.66 -17.35
CA LYS A 65 -0.01 6.20 -18.68
C LYS A 65 1.10 7.24 -18.63
N ASP A 66 1.59 7.62 -17.46
CA ASP A 66 2.71 8.57 -17.31
C ASP A 66 3.96 7.97 -17.99
N GLU A 67 4.71 8.77 -18.74
CA GLU A 67 5.90 8.30 -19.43
C GLU A 67 7.09 8.10 -18.46
N HIS A 68 7.01 8.70 -17.27
CA HIS A 68 8.11 8.76 -16.32
C HIS A 68 8.13 7.59 -15.33
N LEU A 69 9.21 6.83 -15.39
CA LEU A 69 9.48 5.66 -14.55
C LEU A 69 9.34 5.94 -13.05
N MET A 70 9.74 7.13 -12.60
CA MET A 70 9.69 7.51 -11.19
C MET A 70 8.26 7.61 -10.65
N VAL A 71 7.31 8.00 -11.49
CA VAL A 71 5.89 8.07 -11.13
C VAL A 71 5.30 6.67 -11.11
N LYS A 72 5.60 5.85 -12.12
CA LYS A 72 5.09 4.46 -12.17
C LYS A 72 5.53 3.63 -10.98
N LYS A 73 6.79 3.73 -10.55
CA LYS A 73 7.30 2.96 -9.40
C LYS A 73 6.74 3.41 -8.05
N THR A 74 6.20 4.63 -7.92
CA THR A 74 5.55 5.07 -6.67
C THR A 74 4.09 4.62 -6.57
N ILE A 75 3.47 4.17 -7.67
CA ILE A 75 2.11 3.62 -7.65
C ILE A 75 2.03 2.36 -6.77
N PRO A 76 2.88 1.32 -6.95
CA PRO A 76 2.87 0.15 -6.06
C PRO A 76 3.08 0.53 -4.60
N GLN A 77 3.99 1.47 -4.32
CA GLN A 77 4.24 1.95 -2.97
C GLN A 77 2.99 2.61 -2.36
N SER A 78 2.27 3.41 -3.13
CA SER A 78 0.99 4.00 -2.73
C SER A 78 -0.07 2.92 -2.45
N LEU A 79 -0.17 1.88 -3.29
CA LEU A 79 -1.07 0.74 -3.05
C LEU A 79 -0.73 -0.03 -1.78
N GLY A 80 0.57 -0.26 -1.51
CA GLY A 80 1.02 -0.92 -0.29
C GLY A 80 0.66 -0.12 0.97
N LEU A 81 0.80 1.20 0.93
CA LEU A 81 0.43 2.10 2.03
C LEU A 81 -1.08 2.18 2.22
N LEU A 82 -1.85 2.25 1.14
CA LEU A 82 -3.31 2.13 1.16
C LEU A 82 -3.70 0.84 1.87
N SER A 83 -3.16 -0.32 1.46
CA SER A 83 -3.44 -1.60 2.12
C SER A 83 -3.19 -1.58 3.64
N CYS A 84 -2.06 -0.99 4.07
CA CYS A 84 -1.78 -0.81 5.50
C CYS A 84 -2.78 0.11 6.20
N LEU A 85 -3.21 1.20 5.55
CA LEU A 85 -4.21 2.12 6.08
C LEU A 85 -5.57 1.40 6.28
N TYR A 86 -6.03 0.63 5.31
CA TYR A 86 -7.32 -0.05 5.39
C TYR A 86 -7.32 -1.26 6.32
N GLY A 87 -6.21 -2.00 6.38
CA GLY A 87 -6.09 -3.17 7.27
C GLY A 87 -5.64 -2.83 8.70
N SER A 88 -5.40 -1.55 9.01
CA SER A 88 -5.24 -1.03 10.37
C SER A 88 -6.64 -0.82 10.95
N SER A 89 -7.03 -1.59 11.97
CA SER A 89 -8.36 -1.49 12.60
C SER A 89 -8.20 -1.36 14.12
N ALA A 90 -8.97 -0.46 14.71
CA ALA A 90 -8.99 -0.19 16.15
C ALA A 90 -9.81 -1.21 16.98
N THR A 91 -10.49 -2.18 16.35
CA THR A 91 -11.49 -3.03 17.03
C THR A 91 -11.04 -4.47 17.33
N GLY A 92 -9.78 -4.81 17.07
CA GLY A 92 -9.17 -6.06 17.55
C GLY A 92 -8.48 -5.88 18.89
N SER A 93 -8.51 -6.90 19.76
CA SER A 93 -7.61 -7.01 20.92
C SER A 93 -6.24 -6.42 20.59
N GLU A 94 -5.77 -5.45 21.40
CA GLU A 94 -4.57 -4.60 21.20
C GLU A 94 -3.31 -5.36 20.74
N LYS A 95 -3.25 -6.68 20.90
CA LYS A 95 -2.12 -7.52 20.51
C LYS A 95 -2.05 -7.86 19.01
N ASN A 96 -3.15 -7.77 18.27
CA ASN A 96 -3.22 -8.16 16.84
C ASN A 96 -3.64 -7.03 15.89
N ALA A 97 -3.96 -5.84 16.43
CA ALA A 97 -4.28 -4.67 15.62
C ALA A 97 -3.04 -4.20 14.87
N GLY A 98 -3.16 -4.09 13.54
CA GLY A 98 -2.17 -3.35 12.77
C GLY A 98 -2.35 -1.88 13.12
N HIS A 99 -1.30 -1.21 13.54
CA HIS A 99 -1.30 0.24 13.75
C HIS A 99 -0.46 0.87 12.66
N LEU A 100 -1.00 1.92 12.04
CA LEU A 100 -0.26 2.79 11.16
C LEU A 100 0.22 3.99 11.96
N PHE A 101 1.50 4.30 11.86
CA PHE A 101 2.16 5.40 12.56
C PHE A 101 2.64 6.43 11.55
N LEU A 102 2.49 7.70 11.92
CA LEU A 102 3.07 8.84 11.22
C LEU A 102 4.15 9.50 12.08
N TYR A 103 5.37 9.61 11.55
CA TYR A 103 6.44 10.36 12.21
C TYR A 103 6.19 11.87 12.13
N GLU A 104 6.16 12.53 13.29
CA GLU A 104 5.80 13.94 13.43
C GLU A 104 6.98 14.91 13.21
N ASP A 105 8.23 14.47 13.31
CA ASP A 105 9.37 15.40 13.16
C ASP A 105 9.60 15.72 11.67
N VAL A 106 9.12 16.90 11.29
CA VAL A 106 9.26 17.51 9.94
C VAL A 106 10.72 17.82 9.61
N LYS A 107 11.62 17.89 10.60
CA LYS A 107 12.96 18.46 10.43
C LYS A 107 14.00 17.55 9.77
N LYS A 108 13.71 16.27 9.51
CA LYS A 108 14.77 15.30 9.18
C LYS A 108 14.86 14.78 7.76
N ASP A 109 13.85 14.95 6.89
CA ASP A 109 13.99 14.35 5.57
C ASP A 109 13.13 15.06 4.50
N GLU A 110 13.82 15.79 3.61
CA GLU A 110 13.28 16.56 2.49
C GLU A 110 13.10 15.69 1.22
N THR A 111 13.37 14.39 1.31
CA THR A 111 13.34 13.47 0.17
C THR A 111 12.07 12.62 0.12
N LEU A 112 11.79 11.99 -1.04
CA LEU A 112 10.73 10.99 -1.19
C LEU A 112 10.84 9.87 -0.13
N ASN A 113 12.08 9.48 0.21
CA ASN A 113 12.36 8.50 1.25
C ASN A 113 11.93 9.00 2.63
N GLY A 114 11.97 10.31 2.88
CA GLY A 114 11.50 10.93 4.11
C GLY A 114 10.01 10.86 4.34
N LEU A 115 9.23 11.02 3.27
CA LEU A 115 7.78 10.85 3.31
C LEU A 115 7.41 9.38 3.56
N LEU A 116 8.07 8.46 2.86
CA LEU A 116 7.93 7.01 3.06
C LEU A 116 8.36 6.55 4.45
N GLN A 117 9.43 7.13 5.01
CA GLN A 117 9.90 6.85 6.37
C GLN A 117 8.92 7.32 7.42
N GLY A 118 8.11 8.34 7.10
CA GLY A 118 7.03 8.81 7.95
C GLY A 118 5.97 7.76 8.20
N PHE A 119 5.72 6.85 7.24
CA PHE A 119 4.73 5.77 7.38
C PHE A 119 5.35 4.49 7.89
N ARG A 120 4.81 3.99 8.99
CA ARG A 120 5.17 2.69 9.55
C ARG A 120 3.93 1.90 9.87
N CYS A 121 3.87 0.67 9.38
CA CYS A 121 2.82 -0.28 9.75
C CYS A 121 3.38 -1.31 10.72
N SER A 122 2.69 -1.57 11.83
CA SER A 122 3.17 -2.52 12.83
C SER A 122 3.27 -3.98 12.38
N LYS A 123 2.44 -4.38 11.41
CA LYS A 123 2.45 -5.74 10.85
C LYS A 123 3.52 -5.93 9.79
N CYS A 124 3.79 -4.87 9.03
CA CYS A 124 4.70 -4.95 7.91
C CYS A 124 6.11 -4.58 8.34
N ASP A 125 6.28 -3.41 8.95
CA ASP A 125 7.59 -2.80 9.17
C ASP A 125 8.25 -3.31 10.45
N LYS A 126 9.53 -3.67 10.35
CA LYS A 126 10.30 -4.08 11.52
C LYS A 126 10.50 -2.86 12.42
N PHE A 127 9.86 -2.84 13.59
CA PHE A 127 10.26 -1.92 14.64
C PHE A 127 11.58 -2.39 15.23
N THR A 128 12.69 -1.82 14.79
CA THR A 128 13.77 -1.60 15.74
C THR A 128 13.21 -0.67 16.80
N LYS A 129 13.16 -1.11 18.07
CA LYS A 129 12.87 -0.23 19.23
C LYS A 129 13.87 0.92 19.22
N SER A 130 13.58 1.95 18.44
CA SER A 130 14.34 3.18 18.44
C SER A 130 13.88 3.96 19.68
N LYS A 131 14.76 4.78 20.23
CA LYS A 131 14.46 5.66 21.37
C LYS A 131 13.41 6.76 21.05
N ASP A 132 12.81 6.69 19.86
CA ASP A 132 11.94 7.71 19.24
C ASP A 132 10.45 7.30 19.24
N GLU A 133 10.03 6.32 20.05
CA GLU A 133 8.61 5.94 20.17
C GLU A 133 7.69 7.15 20.52
N ASN A 134 8.25 8.21 21.12
CA ASN A 134 7.53 9.45 21.44
C ASN A 134 7.26 10.38 20.23
N HIS A 135 7.80 10.09 19.05
CA HIS A 135 7.68 10.96 17.86
C HIS A 135 6.67 10.44 16.81
N PHE A 136 5.92 9.38 17.15
CA PHE A 136 4.95 8.79 16.26
C PHE A 136 3.52 9.06 16.74
N ARG A 137 2.67 9.49 15.81
CA ARG A 137 1.21 9.55 16.01
C ARG A 137 0.58 8.28 15.47
N ILE A 138 -0.24 7.61 16.28
CA ILE A 138 -1.10 6.52 15.82
C ILE A 138 -2.19 7.11 14.94
N ILE A 139 -2.33 6.57 13.73
CA ILE A 139 -3.39 6.90 12.80
C ILE A 139 -4.61 6.04 13.15
N GLU A 140 -5.66 6.67 13.66
CA GLU A 140 -6.97 6.04 13.81
C GLU A 140 -7.72 6.10 12.48
N THR A 141 -8.14 4.93 11.99
CA THR A 141 -8.85 4.77 10.72
C THR A 141 -10.35 4.67 10.99
N PRO A 142 -11.19 5.54 10.42
CA PRO A 142 -12.64 5.41 10.55
C PRO A 142 -13.14 4.06 10.00
N GLU A 143 -14.09 3.39 10.67
CA GLU A 143 -14.61 2.08 10.24
C GLU A 143 -15.21 2.08 8.82
N MET A 144 -15.82 3.20 8.41
CA MET A 144 -16.37 3.37 7.07
C MET A 144 -15.29 3.34 5.96
N VAL A 145 -14.01 3.61 6.28
CA VAL A 145 -12.86 3.52 5.35
C VAL A 145 -12.67 2.09 4.87
N LYS A 146 -12.82 1.12 5.78
CA LYS A 146 -12.62 -0.31 5.49
C LYS A 146 -13.67 -0.85 4.52
N MET A 147 -14.94 -0.51 4.75
CA MET A 147 -16.06 -0.93 3.88
C MET A 147 -15.93 -0.41 2.44
N GLU A 148 -15.25 0.71 2.23
CA GLU A 148 -15.07 1.28 0.89
C GLU A 148 -13.97 0.56 0.12
N LEU A 149 -12.85 0.17 0.76
CA LEU A 149 -11.84 -0.65 0.08
C LEU A 149 -12.41 -2.02 -0.30
N ASP A 150 -13.16 -2.69 0.60
CA ASP A 150 -13.75 -3.99 0.30
C ASP A 150 -14.67 -3.92 -0.94
N ARG A 151 -15.37 -2.78 -1.13
CA ARG A 151 -16.19 -2.50 -2.32
C ARG A 151 -15.39 -2.26 -3.60
N HIS A 152 -14.22 -1.65 -3.50
CA HIS A 152 -13.34 -1.34 -4.65
C HIS A 152 -12.15 -2.29 -4.78
N HIS A 153 -12.18 -3.41 -4.06
CA HIS A 153 -11.05 -4.34 -4.01
C HIS A 153 -10.69 -4.91 -5.38
N ASP A 154 -11.70 -5.17 -6.22
CA ASP A 154 -11.47 -5.68 -7.57
C ASP A 154 -10.68 -4.67 -8.44
N TYR A 155 -10.89 -3.37 -8.23
CA TYR A 155 -10.10 -2.31 -8.89
C TYR A 155 -8.68 -2.25 -8.32
N PHE A 156 -8.54 -2.33 -7.00
CA PHE A 156 -7.24 -2.36 -6.33
C PHE A 156 -6.36 -3.51 -6.85
N GLU A 157 -6.91 -4.73 -6.89
CA GLU A 157 -6.18 -5.91 -7.37
C GLU A 157 -5.86 -5.82 -8.86
N SER A 158 -6.82 -5.39 -9.68
CA SER A 158 -6.60 -5.22 -11.11
C SER A 158 -5.43 -4.28 -11.38
N LEU A 159 -5.38 -3.15 -10.68
CA LEU A 159 -4.31 -2.18 -10.78
C LEU A 159 -2.95 -2.78 -10.35
N TYR A 160 -2.91 -3.48 -9.21
CA TYR A 160 -1.69 -4.13 -8.73
C TYR A 160 -1.16 -5.17 -9.71
N PHE A 161 -2.02 -6.07 -10.19
CA PHE A 161 -1.60 -7.12 -11.12
C PHE A 161 -1.21 -6.58 -12.49
N ASN A 162 -1.87 -5.52 -12.97
CA ASN A 162 -1.46 -4.84 -14.20
C ASN A 162 -0.04 -4.30 -14.11
N LEU A 163 0.34 -3.70 -12.96
CA LEU A 163 1.70 -3.22 -12.71
C LEU A 163 2.69 -4.37 -12.56
N LEU A 164 2.33 -5.43 -11.85
CA LEU A 164 3.20 -6.57 -11.59
C LEU A 164 3.54 -7.35 -12.87
N TYR A 165 2.56 -7.52 -13.76
CA TYR A 165 2.70 -8.27 -15.00
C TYR A 165 3.15 -7.40 -16.18
N ASP A 166 3.45 -6.12 -15.96
CA ASP A 166 4.05 -5.25 -16.98
C ASP A 166 5.54 -5.58 -17.15
N GLU A 167 5.84 -6.50 -18.07
CA GLU A 167 7.20 -6.92 -18.41
C GLU A 167 8.03 -5.81 -19.08
N SER A 168 7.43 -4.66 -19.43
CA SER A 168 8.16 -3.54 -20.02
C SER A 168 8.97 -2.72 -19.01
N CYS A 169 8.74 -2.93 -17.70
CA CYS A 169 9.21 -2.02 -16.66
C CYS A 169 9.66 -2.76 -15.39
N GLU A 170 10.92 -3.22 -15.38
CA GLU A 170 11.50 -3.98 -14.26
C GLU A 170 11.38 -3.24 -12.91
N GLU A 171 11.67 -1.95 -12.86
CA GLU A 171 11.64 -1.17 -11.61
C GLU A 171 10.23 -1.08 -11.02
N THR A 172 9.19 -1.11 -11.86
CA THR A 172 7.80 -1.18 -11.41
C THR A 172 7.48 -2.56 -10.86
N GLN A 173 7.95 -3.64 -11.49
CA GLN A 173 7.79 -5.00 -10.98
C GLN A 173 8.49 -5.16 -9.62
N LEU A 174 9.72 -4.65 -9.48
CA LEU A 174 10.46 -4.64 -8.23
C LEU A 174 9.70 -3.88 -7.13
N ALA A 175 9.11 -2.72 -7.45
CA ALA A 175 8.27 -1.98 -6.52
C ALA A 175 6.99 -2.76 -6.15
N CYS A 176 6.37 -3.49 -7.07
CA CYS A 176 5.25 -4.38 -6.78
C CYS A 176 5.63 -5.53 -5.84
N VAL A 177 6.80 -6.11 -6.04
CA VAL A 177 7.34 -7.17 -5.16
C VAL A 177 7.62 -6.62 -3.77
N GLU A 178 8.17 -5.40 -3.65
CA GLU A 178 8.45 -4.75 -2.35
C GLU A 178 7.19 -4.61 -1.48
N VAL A 179 6.04 -4.33 -2.09
CA VAL A 179 4.78 -4.09 -1.38
C VAL A 179 3.89 -5.32 -1.21
N ILE A 180 4.23 -6.46 -1.81
CA ILE A 180 3.35 -7.65 -1.81
C ILE A 180 2.96 -8.07 -0.39
N ARG A 181 3.89 -7.96 0.56
CA ARG A 181 3.64 -8.27 1.97
C ARG A 181 2.63 -7.34 2.62
N ARG A 182 2.61 -6.06 2.23
CA ARG A 182 1.67 -5.06 2.73
C ARG A 182 0.29 -5.32 2.19
N ILE A 183 0.20 -5.78 0.95
CA ILE A 183 -1.07 -6.12 0.30
C ILE A 183 -1.65 -7.38 0.96
N LEU A 184 -0.94 -8.51 0.86
CA LEU A 184 -1.42 -9.79 1.39
C LEU A 184 -1.65 -9.76 2.91
N GLY A 185 -0.75 -9.13 3.68
CA GLY A 185 -0.84 -9.09 5.14
C GLY A 185 -2.00 -8.26 5.70
N HIS A 186 -2.65 -7.46 4.87
CA HIS A 186 -3.79 -6.62 5.24
C HIS A 186 -5.07 -6.93 4.45
N THR A 187 -5.01 -7.84 3.48
CA THR A 187 -6.20 -8.29 2.75
C THR A 187 -7.07 -9.15 3.66
N ALA A 188 -8.39 -8.94 3.64
CA ALA A 188 -9.32 -9.70 4.46
C ALA A 188 -9.39 -11.18 4.02
N PRO A 189 -9.65 -12.14 4.93
CA PRO A 189 -9.68 -13.57 4.60
C PRO A 189 -10.68 -13.95 3.50
N ASP A 190 -11.88 -13.37 3.52
CA ASP A 190 -12.94 -13.60 2.51
C ASP A 190 -12.50 -13.11 1.12
N ILE A 191 -11.78 -11.99 1.09
CA ILE A 191 -11.21 -11.44 -0.12
C ILE A 191 -10.06 -12.34 -0.64
N LEU A 192 -9.13 -12.76 0.23
CA LEU A 192 -8.06 -13.70 -0.15
C LEU A 192 -8.61 -15.00 -0.71
N ALA A 193 -9.72 -15.52 -0.16
CA ALA A 193 -10.39 -16.70 -0.67
C ALA A 193 -10.99 -16.44 -2.07
N ARG A 194 -11.67 -15.29 -2.25
CA ARG A 194 -12.25 -14.88 -3.55
C ARG A 194 -11.18 -14.73 -4.64
N THR A 195 -9.99 -14.28 -4.28
CA THR A 195 -8.92 -13.92 -5.22
C THR A 195 -7.75 -14.91 -5.20
N ARG A 196 -8.00 -16.09 -4.59
CA ARG A 196 -7.05 -17.20 -4.43
C ARG A 196 -6.33 -17.54 -5.71
N SER A 197 -7.07 -17.69 -6.82
CA SER A 197 -6.49 -18.11 -8.11
C SER A 197 -5.47 -17.10 -8.64
N GLN A 198 -5.74 -15.80 -8.47
CA GLN A 198 -4.86 -14.71 -8.88
C GLN A 198 -3.58 -14.70 -8.05
N TRP A 199 -3.70 -14.89 -6.73
CA TRP A 199 -2.54 -14.92 -5.83
C TRP A 199 -1.66 -16.16 -6.02
N ILE A 200 -2.25 -17.34 -6.29
CA ILE A 200 -1.48 -18.54 -6.65
C ILE A 200 -0.74 -18.32 -7.98
N LYS A 201 -1.41 -17.73 -8.99
CA LYS A 201 -0.77 -17.39 -10.26
C LYS A 201 0.38 -16.39 -10.07
N CYS A 202 0.19 -15.40 -9.21
CA CYS A 202 1.22 -14.42 -8.84
C CYS A 202 2.46 -15.10 -8.21
N LEU A 203 2.24 -16.00 -7.25
CA LEU A 203 3.32 -16.79 -6.64
C LEU A 203 4.10 -17.58 -7.69
N GLN A 204 3.41 -18.29 -8.59
CA GLN A 204 4.06 -19.06 -9.66
C GLN A 204 4.83 -18.16 -10.63
N TYR A 205 4.23 -17.05 -11.05
CA TYR A 205 4.84 -16.07 -11.94
C TYR A 205 6.15 -15.53 -11.35
N LEU A 206 6.14 -15.10 -10.08
CA LEU A 206 7.31 -14.53 -9.42
C LEU A 206 8.41 -15.57 -9.13
N LEU A 207 8.04 -16.79 -8.76
CA LEU A 207 9.00 -17.90 -8.56
C LEU A 207 9.73 -18.28 -9.84
N LEU A 208 9.03 -18.24 -10.97
CA LEU A 208 9.54 -18.64 -12.29
C LEU A 208 9.92 -17.43 -13.16
N HIS A 209 10.00 -16.23 -12.57
CA HIS A 209 10.23 -15.01 -13.31
C HIS A 209 11.57 -15.06 -14.05
N VAL A 210 11.59 -14.62 -15.31
CA VAL A 210 12.80 -14.67 -16.15
C VAL A 210 13.88 -13.70 -15.66
N ASN A 211 13.47 -12.54 -15.17
CA ASN A 211 14.36 -11.57 -14.56
C ASN A 211 14.80 -12.05 -13.17
N THR A 212 16.11 -12.22 -12.99
CA THR A 212 16.72 -12.71 -11.74
C THR A 212 16.55 -11.71 -10.59
N ASP A 213 16.65 -10.42 -10.83
CA ASP A 213 16.55 -9.40 -9.78
C ASP A 213 15.14 -9.36 -9.18
N VAL A 214 14.11 -9.44 -10.05
CA VAL A 214 12.70 -9.57 -9.62
C VAL A 214 12.49 -10.85 -8.80
N ARG A 215 13.04 -11.98 -9.27
CA ARG A 215 12.92 -13.27 -8.59
C ARG A 215 13.63 -13.27 -7.23
N GLU A 216 14.83 -12.69 -7.14
CA GLU A 216 15.59 -12.58 -5.89
C GLU A 216 14.89 -11.64 -4.89
N ALA A 217 14.39 -10.50 -5.35
CA ALA A 217 13.57 -9.61 -4.54
C ALA A 217 12.33 -10.33 -3.99
N PHE A 218 11.69 -11.17 -4.81
CA PHE A 218 10.54 -11.95 -4.39
C PHE A 218 10.90 -13.04 -3.38
N CYS A 219 12.02 -13.74 -3.56
CA CYS A 219 12.52 -14.73 -2.60
C CYS A 219 12.71 -14.12 -1.20
N ALA A 220 13.05 -12.84 -1.08
CA ALA A 220 13.11 -12.15 0.21
C ALA A 220 11.73 -11.91 0.86
N GLN A 221 10.65 -11.92 0.06
CA GLN A 221 9.27 -11.67 0.49
C GLN A 221 8.42 -12.94 0.62
N ILE A 222 8.85 -14.06 0.01
CA ILE A 222 8.06 -15.32 -0.10
C ILE A 222 7.51 -15.84 1.24
N GLY A 223 8.20 -15.52 2.35
CA GLY A 223 7.76 -15.87 3.70
C GLY A 223 6.36 -15.36 4.06
N ILE A 224 5.82 -14.37 3.35
CA ILE A 224 4.43 -13.93 3.53
C ILE A 224 3.40 -15.03 3.22
N PHE A 225 3.65 -15.88 2.21
CA PHE A 225 2.71 -16.92 1.77
C PHE A 225 2.59 -18.09 2.75
N VAL A 226 3.57 -18.25 3.65
CA VAL A 226 3.54 -19.29 4.68
C VAL A 226 3.01 -18.79 6.02
N GLN A 227 2.65 -17.50 6.13
CA GLN A 227 1.99 -16.99 7.33
C GLN A 227 0.58 -17.59 7.43
N HIS A 228 0.22 -18.08 8.62
CA HIS A 228 -1.01 -18.85 8.87
C HIS A 228 -2.27 -18.31 8.18
N PRO A 229 -2.67 -17.02 8.33
CA PRO A 229 -3.90 -16.54 7.69
C PRO A 229 -3.86 -16.61 6.17
N ILE A 230 -2.70 -16.39 5.55
CA ILE A 230 -2.53 -16.43 4.09
C ILE A 230 -2.44 -17.88 3.61
N LEU A 231 -1.66 -18.70 4.30
CA LEU A 231 -1.51 -20.12 4.00
C LEU A 231 -2.89 -20.82 4.01
N SER A 232 -3.68 -20.57 5.06
CA SER A 232 -5.02 -21.12 5.20
C SER A 232 -5.94 -20.66 4.08
N CYS A 233 -5.97 -19.36 3.75
CA CYS A 233 -6.88 -18.86 2.72
C CYS A 233 -6.49 -19.30 1.30
N LEU A 234 -5.19 -19.43 1.01
CA LEU A 234 -4.71 -19.66 -0.34
C LEU A 234 -4.49 -21.14 -0.68
N PHE A 235 -4.07 -21.97 0.28
CA PHE A 235 -3.57 -23.32 0.00
C PHE A 235 -4.25 -24.44 0.79
N LEU A 236 -5.03 -24.12 1.82
CA LEU A 236 -5.81 -25.11 2.57
C LEU A 236 -7.27 -25.04 2.13
N ASP A 237 -7.85 -26.20 1.80
CA ASP A 237 -9.30 -26.30 1.55
C ASP A 237 -10.05 -26.31 2.89
N GLU A 238 -11.25 -25.69 2.92
CA GLU A 238 -12.14 -25.71 4.10
C GLU A 238 -12.49 -27.16 4.51
N ASP A 239 -12.55 -28.08 3.53
CA ASP A 239 -12.86 -29.50 3.74
C ASP A 239 -11.74 -30.29 4.46
N ALA A 240 -10.51 -29.76 4.52
CA ALA A 240 -9.40 -30.43 5.20
C ALA A 240 -9.41 -30.22 6.73
N MET A 241 -10.22 -29.29 7.23
CA MET A 241 -10.34 -28.99 8.67
C MET A 241 -11.40 -29.84 9.39
N GLU A 242 -12.29 -30.53 8.68
CA GLU A 242 -13.26 -31.46 9.29
C GLU A 242 -12.68 -32.85 9.61
N ILE A 243 -11.52 -33.23 9.07
CA ILE A 243 -10.96 -34.59 9.22
C ILE A 243 -10.04 -34.72 10.46
N SER A 244 -9.81 -33.65 11.24
CA SER A 244 -8.98 -33.72 12.46
C SER A 244 -9.77 -33.75 13.79
N CYS A 245 -11.07 -34.01 13.75
CA CYS A 245 -11.91 -34.25 14.92
C CYS A 245 -12.80 -35.49 14.73
N GLU A 246 -12.18 -36.66 14.49
CA GLU A 246 -12.75 -37.97 14.87
C GLU A 246 -11.72 -38.78 15.66
#